data_AF-A0A0S3F2M9-F1
#
_entry.id   AF-A0A0S3F2M9-F1
#
_cell.length_a   1.000
_cell.length_b   1.000
_cell.length_c   1.000
_cell.angle_alpha   90.00
_cell.angle_beta   90.00
_cell.angle_gamma   90.00
#
_symmetry.space_group_name_H-M   'P 1'
#
loop_
_entity.id
_entity.type
_entity.pdbx_description
1 polymer ?
#
loop_
_entity_poly.entity_id
_entity_poly.type
_entity_poly.pdbx_seq_one_letter_code
_entity_poly.pdbx_strand_id
1 'polypeptide(L)'
;MVTLYDAKGGIQAGLADYWNGVFQRRATASLKGIQAAVSALTVNILPNTTAFGLDLIIDATVDADLYADQFDTIIISPATKGKLQKQEKNSYVPASQTNIGFDTWAGYKIIVDKTFGDNMSVVARSGALAFGTGTPAGMVPFEVERIANGGNGQGGDILHSRQSVVLHPQGFNYKGGVSPTEAATTGNLAHSGSWELAVDKQYVPFRFFAHDVTGG
;
A
#
# COMPACT_ATOMS: atom_id res chain seq x y z
N MET A 1 -7.59 30.99 4.37
CA MET A 1 -6.45 30.06 4.49
C MET A 1 -7.05 28.69 4.68
N VAL A 2 -7.18 27.91 3.59
CA VAL A 2 -7.71 26.54 3.66
C VAL A 2 -6.58 25.69 4.23
N THR A 3 -6.62 25.42 5.53
CA THR A 3 -5.81 24.36 6.11
C THR A 3 -6.32 23.06 5.51
N LEU A 4 -5.43 22.18 5.04
CA LEU A 4 -5.72 20.89 4.40
C LEU A 4 -6.60 19.91 5.22
N TYR A 5 -7.12 20.33 6.37
CA TYR A 5 -8.02 19.60 7.27
C TYR A 5 -9.42 20.22 7.39
N ASP A 6 -9.72 21.32 6.68
CA ASP A 6 -11.06 21.90 6.65
C ASP A 6 -11.61 21.95 5.23
N ALA A 7 -12.06 20.78 4.77
CA ALA A 7 -12.91 20.64 3.60
C ALA A 7 -14.16 19.82 3.99
N LYS A 8 -15.15 20.50 4.57
CA LYS A 8 -16.57 20.10 4.64
C LYS A 8 -16.98 18.88 5.50
N GLY A 9 -16.06 18.17 6.16
CA GLY A 9 -16.38 16.92 6.88
C GLY A 9 -16.25 16.91 8.42
N GLY A 10 -15.77 18.00 9.03
CA GLY A 10 -15.51 18.07 10.48
C GLY A 10 -14.46 17.06 10.98
N ILE A 11 -14.27 17.00 12.31
CA ILE A 11 -13.29 16.10 12.96
C ILE A 11 -13.60 14.61 12.68
N GLN A 12 -14.86 14.28 12.38
CA GLN A 12 -15.29 12.91 12.08
C GLN A 12 -14.74 12.38 10.75
N ALA A 13 -14.79 13.18 9.68
CA ALA A 13 -14.21 12.78 8.39
C ALA A 13 -12.68 12.66 8.48
N GLY A 14 -12.03 13.61 9.14
CA GLY A 14 -10.58 13.59 9.35
C GLY A 14 -10.11 12.37 10.15
N LEU A 15 -10.94 11.85 11.05
CA LEU A 15 -10.62 10.66 11.81
C LEU A 15 -10.63 9.38 10.96
N ALA A 16 -11.61 9.24 10.06
CA ALA A 16 -11.66 8.11 9.14
C ALA A 16 -10.45 8.10 8.20
N ASP A 17 -10.11 9.26 7.63
CA ASP A 17 -8.93 9.43 6.77
C ASP A 17 -7.63 9.16 7.52
N TYR A 18 -7.53 9.60 8.77
CA TYR A 18 -6.38 9.31 9.63
C TYR A 18 -6.17 7.80 9.80
N TRP A 19 -7.21 7.05 10.18
CA TRP A 19 -7.12 5.60 10.37
C TRP A 19 -6.81 4.86 9.07
N ASN A 20 -7.43 5.26 7.95
CA ASN A 20 -7.12 4.72 6.63
C ASN A 20 -5.62 4.93 6.30
N GLY A 21 -5.09 6.12 6.55
CA GLY A 21 -3.67 6.41 6.36
C GLY A 21 -2.77 5.59 7.29
N VAL A 22 -3.17 5.34 8.54
CA VAL A 22 -2.44 4.44 9.46
C VAL A 22 -2.40 3.02 8.90
N PHE A 23 -3.53 2.49 8.44
CA PHE A 23 -3.61 1.13 7.89
C PHE A 23 -2.78 0.96 6.62
N GLN A 24 -2.89 1.92 5.70
CA GLN A 24 -2.07 1.95 4.49
C GLN A 24 -0.57 1.97 4.83
N ARG A 25 -0.13 2.82 5.77
CA ARG A 25 1.28 2.87 6.18
C ARG A 25 1.77 1.55 6.77
N ARG A 26 0.95 0.84 7.56
CA ARG A 26 1.29 -0.49 8.11
C ARG A 26 1.36 -1.56 7.01
N ALA A 27 0.39 -1.57 6.10
CA ALA A 27 0.38 -2.45 4.94
C ALA A 27 1.67 -2.30 4.13
N THR A 28 1.99 -1.06 3.78
CA THR A 28 3.13 -0.79 2.92
C THR A 28 4.48 -0.97 3.64
N ALA A 29 4.57 -0.65 4.93
CA ALA A 29 5.77 -0.95 5.70
C ALA A 29 6.05 -2.46 5.74
N SER A 30 5.02 -3.28 5.92
CA SER A 30 5.15 -4.75 5.90
C SER A 30 5.65 -5.25 4.54
N LEU A 31 5.09 -4.74 3.45
CA LEU A 31 5.55 -5.08 2.09
C LEU A 31 6.99 -4.64 1.82
N LYS A 32 7.41 -3.46 2.33
CA LYS A 32 8.81 -3.00 2.23
C LYS A 32 9.78 -3.89 3.01
N GLY A 33 9.40 -4.31 4.21
CA GLY A 33 10.22 -5.24 4.99
C GLY A 33 10.41 -6.56 4.25
N ILE A 34 9.35 -7.07 3.64
CA ILE A 34 9.39 -8.29 2.81
C ILE A 34 10.25 -8.11 1.57
N GLN A 35 10.10 -6.99 0.85
CA GLN A 35 10.94 -6.67 -0.31
C GLN A 35 12.42 -6.65 0.06
N ALA A 36 12.78 -6.08 1.22
CA ALA A 36 14.14 -6.04 1.71
C ALA A 36 14.63 -7.41 2.26
N ALA A 37 13.74 -8.24 2.77
CA ALA A 37 14.05 -9.57 3.31
C ALA A 37 14.26 -10.62 2.22
N VAL A 38 13.46 -10.57 1.15
CA VAL A 38 13.37 -11.61 0.12
C VAL A 38 13.56 -11.00 -1.26
N SER A 39 14.82 -10.91 -1.68
CA SER A 39 15.18 -10.40 -3.01
C SER A 39 14.62 -11.26 -4.15
N ALA A 40 14.37 -12.56 -3.90
CA ALA A 40 13.83 -13.49 -4.89
C ALA A 40 12.41 -13.15 -5.38
N LEU A 41 11.69 -12.26 -4.69
CA LEU A 41 10.38 -11.76 -5.12
C LEU A 41 10.46 -10.46 -5.92
N THR A 42 11.67 -9.92 -6.09
CA THR A 42 11.91 -8.69 -6.86
C THR A 42 12.60 -9.03 -8.17
N VAL A 43 11.96 -8.66 -9.28
CA VAL A 43 12.56 -8.78 -10.62
C VAL A 43 13.25 -7.47 -11.01
N ASN A 44 14.30 -7.58 -11.83
CA ASN A 44 15.03 -6.45 -12.43
C ASN A 44 15.65 -5.49 -11.40
N ILE A 45 16.41 -6.00 -10.42
CA ILE A 45 16.86 -5.22 -9.26
C ILE A 45 17.89 -4.13 -9.60
N LEU A 46 18.64 -4.22 -10.71
CA LEU A 46 19.60 -3.22 -11.21
C LEU A 46 20.24 -3.71 -12.54
N PRO A 47 20.75 -2.80 -13.39
CA PRO A 47 20.41 -1.38 -13.45
C PRO A 47 19.03 -1.27 -14.10
N ASN A 48 18.08 -0.62 -13.43
CA ASN A 48 16.66 -0.55 -13.83
C ASN A 48 16.48 0.28 -15.11
N THR A 49 17.03 -0.18 -16.23
CA THR A 49 17.05 0.50 -17.53
C THR A 49 15.84 0.09 -18.37
N THR A 50 15.16 -0.97 -17.99
CA THR A 50 13.95 -1.43 -18.66
C THR A 50 12.79 -0.50 -18.33
N ALA A 51 12.18 0.08 -19.36
CA ALA A 51 10.98 0.88 -19.20
C ALA A 51 9.83 0.02 -18.65
N PHE A 52 8.93 0.64 -17.89
CA PHE A 52 7.70 -0.02 -17.46
C PHE A 52 6.91 -0.53 -18.68
N GLY A 53 6.51 -1.80 -18.65
CA GLY A 53 5.77 -2.46 -19.72
C GLY A 53 5.17 -3.77 -19.26
N LEU A 54 4.33 -4.38 -20.12
CA LEU A 54 3.63 -5.62 -19.81
C LEU A 54 4.61 -6.78 -19.64
N ASP A 55 5.69 -6.79 -20.40
CA ASP A 55 6.76 -7.78 -20.34
C ASP A 55 7.35 -7.89 -18.93
N LEU A 56 7.61 -6.77 -18.25
CA LEU A 56 8.10 -6.77 -16.86
C LEU A 56 7.11 -7.38 -15.87
N ILE A 57 5.80 -7.22 -16.11
CA ILE A 57 4.78 -7.84 -15.27
C ILE A 57 4.77 -9.35 -15.50
N ILE A 58 4.83 -9.79 -16.76
CA ILE A 58 4.88 -11.21 -17.12
C ILE A 58 6.13 -11.86 -16.53
N ASP A 59 7.29 -11.21 -16.66
CA ASP A 59 8.55 -11.68 -16.07
C ASP A 59 8.48 -11.75 -14.53
N ALA A 60 7.73 -10.84 -13.90
CA ALA A 60 7.53 -10.88 -12.45
C ALA A 60 6.59 -12.02 -12.01
N THR A 61 5.54 -12.32 -12.80
CA THR A 61 4.53 -13.32 -12.43
C THR A 61 4.86 -14.75 -12.87
N VAL A 62 5.77 -14.95 -13.83
CA VAL A 62 6.15 -16.29 -14.32
C VAL A 62 6.65 -17.21 -13.20
N ASP A 63 7.32 -16.64 -12.19
CA ASP A 63 7.79 -17.34 -11.00
C ASP A 63 6.66 -17.88 -10.10
N ALA A 64 5.43 -17.48 -10.34
CA ALA A 64 4.23 -18.01 -9.69
C ALA A 64 3.64 -19.25 -10.40
N ASP A 65 4.21 -19.65 -11.54
CA ASP A 65 3.85 -20.83 -12.33
C ASP A 65 2.33 -20.93 -12.55
N LEU A 66 1.66 -21.95 -12.00
CA LEU A 66 0.21 -22.16 -12.12
C LEU A 66 -0.64 -20.97 -11.62
N TYR A 67 -0.10 -20.11 -10.76
CA TYR A 67 -0.79 -18.95 -10.20
C TYR A 67 -0.53 -17.64 -10.96
N ALA A 68 0.26 -17.65 -12.05
CA ALA A 68 0.62 -16.45 -12.80
C ALA A 68 -0.60 -15.69 -13.35
N ASP A 69 -1.66 -16.40 -13.73
CA ASP A 69 -2.89 -15.80 -14.28
C ASP A 69 -3.82 -15.18 -13.22
N GLN A 70 -3.52 -15.35 -11.93
CA GLN A 70 -4.37 -14.85 -10.84
C GLN A 70 -4.04 -13.43 -10.40
N PHE A 71 -2.94 -12.86 -10.90
CA PHE A 71 -2.55 -11.49 -10.59
C PHE A 71 -3.44 -10.50 -11.34
N ASP A 72 -4.12 -9.62 -10.60
CA ASP A 72 -5.18 -8.77 -11.13
C ASP A 72 -4.98 -7.28 -10.82
N THR A 73 -4.00 -6.94 -9.98
CA THR A 73 -3.82 -5.60 -9.44
C THR A 73 -2.36 -5.17 -9.52
N ILE A 74 -2.11 -3.94 -9.96
CA ILE A 74 -0.80 -3.30 -9.96
C ILE A 74 -0.81 -2.04 -9.09
N ILE A 75 0.24 -1.87 -8.30
CA ILE A 75 0.50 -0.68 -7.49
C ILE A 75 1.67 0.04 -8.13
N ILE A 76 1.42 1.24 -8.64
CA ILE A 76 2.40 2.03 -9.38
C ILE A 76 2.46 3.47 -8.84
N SER A 77 3.61 4.12 -9.07
CA SER A 77 3.77 5.51 -8.71
C SER A 77 2.95 6.45 -9.62
N PRO A 78 2.58 7.66 -9.15
CA PRO A 78 1.91 8.65 -10.00
C PRO A 78 2.69 9.00 -11.27
N ALA A 79 4.03 8.99 -11.21
CA ALA A 79 4.88 9.27 -12.37
C ALA A 79 4.78 8.16 -13.42
N THR A 80 4.77 6.90 -12.98
CA THR A 80 4.56 5.72 -13.85
C THR A 80 3.17 5.76 -14.48
N LYS A 81 2.12 6.08 -13.71
CA LYS A 81 0.76 6.28 -14.25
C LYS A 81 0.71 7.37 -15.33
N GLY A 82 1.35 8.51 -15.09
CA GLY A 82 1.42 9.60 -16.07
C GLY A 82 2.12 9.21 -17.37
N LYS A 83 3.09 8.28 -17.32
CA LYS A 83 3.75 7.73 -18.51
C LYS A 83 2.85 6.79 -19.30
N LEU A 84 2.17 5.86 -18.61
CA LEU A 84 1.20 4.97 -19.23
C LEU A 84 0.11 5.77 -19.97
N GLN A 85 -0.41 6.83 -19.33
CA GLN A 85 -1.39 7.72 -19.96
C GLN A 85 -0.86 8.42 -21.23
N LYS A 86 0.44 8.78 -21.27
CA LYS A 86 1.07 9.36 -22.47
C LYS A 86 1.27 8.33 -23.58
N GLN A 87 1.62 7.10 -23.23
CA GLN A 87 1.81 6.00 -24.20
C GLN A 87 0.48 5.59 -24.83
N GLU A 88 -0.58 5.44 -24.02
CA GLU A 88 -1.92 5.09 -24.52
C GLU A 88 -2.51 6.18 -25.42
N LYS A 89 -2.20 7.47 -25.19
CA LYS A 89 -2.61 8.55 -26.10
C LYS A 89 -2.03 8.41 -27.52
N ASN A 90 -0.90 7.72 -27.67
CA ASN A 90 -0.29 7.46 -28.97
C ASN A 90 -0.81 6.18 -29.64
N SER A 91 -1.44 5.28 -28.88
CA SER A 91 -2.23 4.18 -29.43
C SER A 91 -3.57 4.76 -29.89
N TYR A 92 -3.99 4.51 -31.12
CA TYR A 92 -5.20 5.11 -31.70
C TYR A 92 -6.46 4.54 -31.00
N VAL A 93 -6.81 5.11 -29.85
CA VAL A 93 -8.06 4.83 -29.13
C VAL A 93 -9.08 5.88 -29.60
N PRO A 94 -10.23 5.47 -30.18
CA PRO A 94 -11.30 6.39 -30.52
C PRO A 94 -11.71 7.22 -29.31
N ALA A 95 -11.90 8.54 -29.48
CA ALA A 95 -12.23 9.48 -28.40
C ALA A 95 -13.49 9.10 -27.57
N SER A 96 -14.32 8.18 -28.06
CA SER A 96 -15.49 7.63 -27.35
C SER A 96 -15.16 6.57 -26.28
N GLN A 97 -13.92 6.07 -26.22
CA GLN A 97 -13.45 5.09 -25.23
C GLN A 97 -12.34 5.63 -24.32
N THR A 98 -12.00 6.92 -24.44
CA THR A 98 -11.04 7.57 -23.55
C THR A 98 -11.61 7.62 -22.14
N ASN A 99 -11.30 6.59 -21.35
CA ASN A 99 -11.73 6.50 -19.97
C ASN A 99 -11.08 7.64 -19.17
N ILE A 100 -11.90 8.59 -18.71
CA ILE A 100 -11.48 9.75 -17.91
C ILE A 100 -10.88 9.28 -16.56
N GLY A 101 -11.19 8.04 -16.14
CA GLY A 101 -10.51 7.30 -15.08
C GLY A 101 -9.56 6.26 -15.67
N PHE A 102 -8.26 6.52 -15.62
CA PHE A 102 -7.24 5.50 -15.93
C PHE A 102 -7.11 4.55 -14.73
N ASP A 103 -8.12 3.67 -14.60
CA ASP A 103 -8.31 2.79 -13.44
C ASP A 103 -7.88 1.34 -13.74
N THR A 104 -7.78 0.99 -15.02
CA THR A 104 -7.27 -0.30 -15.47
C THR A 104 -6.30 -0.12 -16.63
N TRP A 105 -5.30 -1.01 -16.73
CA TRP A 105 -4.36 -1.06 -17.83
C TRP A 105 -4.00 -2.52 -18.12
N ALA A 106 -4.08 -2.92 -19.40
CA ALA A 106 -3.83 -4.29 -19.84
C ALA A 106 -4.56 -5.39 -19.02
N GLY A 107 -5.76 -5.10 -18.51
CA GLY A 107 -6.56 -6.02 -17.69
C GLY A 107 -6.27 -5.96 -16.18
N TYR A 108 -5.22 -5.25 -15.76
CA TYR A 108 -4.88 -5.05 -14.35
C TYR A 108 -5.55 -3.80 -13.77
N LYS A 109 -6.00 -3.88 -12.52
CA LYS A 109 -6.47 -2.73 -11.74
C LYS A 109 -5.31 -1.91 -11.25
N ILE A 110 -5.39 -0.59 -11.37
CA ILE A 110 -4.33 0.33 -10.95
C ILE A 110 -4.63 0.92 -9.58
N ILE A 111 -3.70 0.75 -8.66
CA ILE A 111 -3.63 1.49 -7.41
C ILE A 111 -2.46 2.47 -7.51
N VAL A 112 -2.72 3.74 -7.20
CA VAL A 112 -1.70 4.80 -7.29
C VAL A 112 -1.14 5.09 -5.92
N ASP A 113 0.14 4.78 -5.71
CA ASP A 113 0.83 5.04 -4.46
C ASP A 113 2.32 5.29 -4.72
N LYS A 114 2.90 6.33 -4.10
CA LYS A 114 4.33 6.66 -4.19
C LYS A 114 5.17 5.93 -3.14
N THR A 115 4.57 5.13 -2.27
CA THR A 115 5.27 4.63 -1.09
C THR A 115 6.48 3.75 -1.42
N PHE A 116 6.49 3.01 -2.54
CA PHE A 116 7.65 2.22 -3.00
C PHE A 116 8.71 3.01 -3.77
N GLY A 117 8.52 4.32 -3.96
CA GLY A 117 9.33 5.15 -4.83
C GLY A 117 8.77 5.17 -6.26
N ASP A 118 9.49 5.85 -7.15
CA ASP A 118 9.07 5.92 -8.55
C ASP A 118 9.49 4.66 -9.34
N ASN A 119 10.70 4.15 -9.11
CA ASN A 119 11.31 3.08 -9.89
C ASN A 119 10.95 1.65 -9.42
N MET A 120 9.93 1.50 -8.59
CA MET A 120 9.51 0.21 -8.06
C MET A 120 8.00 0.11 -8.10
N SER A 121 7.50 -0.97 -8.66
CA SER A 121 6.07 -1.30 -8.71
C SER A 121 5.81 -2.65 -8.07
N VAL A 122 4.55 -2.87 -7.71
CA VAL A 122 4.07 -4.15 -7.16
C VAL A 122 2.98 -4.70 -8.05
N VAL A 123 3.02 -5.98 -8.36
CA VAL A 123 1.88 -6.71 -8.90
C VAL A 123 1.37 -7.66 -7.83
N ALA A 124 0.06 -7.70 -7.62
CA ALA A 124 -0.58 -8.48 -6.57
C ALA A 124 -1.86 -9.13 -7.09
N ARG A 125 -2.25 -10.25 -6.47
CA ARG A 125 -3.59 -10.82 -6.59
C ARG A 125 -4.46 -10.43 -5.40
N SER A 126 -5.77 -10.48 -5.60
CA SER A 126 -6.74 -10.35 -4.50
C SER A 126 -6.42 -11.29 -3.33
N GLY A 127 -6.51 -10.77 -2.11
CA GLY A 127 -6.15 -11.50 -0.89
C GLY A 127 -4.66 -11.51 -0.56
N ALA A 128 -3.84 -10.69 -1.23
CA ALA A 128 -2.40 -10.60 -0.92
C ALA A 128 -2.08 -10.20 0.54
N LEU A 129 -2.94 -9.38 1.13
CA LEU A 129 -2.89 -8.99 2.53
C LEU A 129 -4.16 -9.48 3.24
N ALA A 130 -3.99 -10.16 4.36
CA ALA A 130 -5.08 -10.35 5.31
C ALA A 130 -5.22 -9.10 6.17
N PHE A 131 -6.46 -8.64 6.30
CA PHE A 131 -6.81 -7.52 7.16
C PHE A 131 -7.99 -7.92 8.02
N GLY A 132 -7.85 -7.77 9.33
CA GLY A 132 -8.90 -8.01 10.30
C GLY A 132 -8.98 -6.86 11.27
N THR A 133 -10.20 -6.40 11.55
CA THR A 133 -10.46 -5.44 12.62
C THR A 133 -11.13 -6.16 13.77
N GLY A 134 -10.86 -5.70 14.99
CA GLY A 134 -11.47 -6.25 16.18
C GLY A 134 -11.50 -5.24 17.31
N THR A 135 -12.35 -5.52 18.29
CA THR A 135 -12.41 -4.78 19.54
C THR A 135 -12.13 -5.77 20.67
N PRO A 136 -10.92 -5.75 21.26
CA PRO A 136 -10.60 -6.55 22.44
C PRO A 136 -11.61 -6.33 23.56
N ALA A 137 -11.83 -7.36 24.38
CA ALA A 137 -12.72 -7.27 25.53
C ALA A 137 -12.27 -6.14 26.47
N GLY A 138 -13.19 -5.26 26.85
CA GLY A 138 -12.92 -4.11 27.71
C GLY A 138 -12.42 -2.85 26.98
N MET A 139 -12.18 -2.91 25.66
CA MET A 139 -11.83 -1.73 24.89
C MET A 139 -13.08 -0.92 24.53
N VAL A 140 -13.07 0.38 24.87
CA VAL A 140 -14.07 1.35 24.41
C VAL A 140 -13.50 2.07 23.16
N PRO A 141 -14.04 1.80 21.95
CA PRO A 141 -13.46 2.31 20.70
C PRO A 141 -13.59 3.82 20.53
N PHE A 142 -14.65 4.39 21.12
CA PHE A 142 -15.00 5.80 21.00
C PHE A 142 -15.47 6.35 22.33
N GLU A 143 -14.83 7.41 22.79
CA GLU A 143 -15.13 8.04 24.07
C GLU A 143 -14.87 9.55 23.97
N VAL A 144 -15.72 10.34 24.63
CA VAL A 144 -15.56 11.80 24.72
C VAL A 144 -15.35 12.16 26.17
N GLU A 145 -14.23 12.82 26.46
CA GLU A 145 -13.86 13.27 27.79
C GLU A 145 -14.02 14.79 27.88
N ARG A 146 -14.80 15.26 28.85
CA ARG A 146 -14.99 16.70 29.11
C ARG A 146 -13.91 17.22 30.05
N ILE A 147 -13.11 18.17 29.59
CA ILE A 147 -12.15 18.91 30.41
C ILE A 147 -12.75 20.29 30.74
N ALA A 148 -13.43 20.38 31.88
CA ALA A 148 -14.11 21.61 32.31
C ALA A 148 -13.18 22.83 32.42
N ASN A 149 -11.91 22.64 32.81
CA ASN A 149 -10.93 23.72 32.94
C ASN A 149 -10.09 23.98 31.66
N GLY A 150 -10.40 23.28 30.56
CA GLY A 150 -9.73 23.50 29.28
C GLY A 150 -9.97 24.91 28.72
N GLY A 151 -9.14 25.36 27.78
CA GLY A 151 -9.34 26.65 27.09
C GLY A 151 -9.43 27.86 28.01
N ASN A 152 -8.58 27.95 29.04
CA ASN A 152 -8.60 29.00 30.06
C ASN A 152 -9.96 29.17 30.76
N GLY A 153 -10.65 28.07 31.06
CA GLY A 153 -11.92 28.06 31.79
C GLY A 153 -13.18 28.08 30.91
N GLN A 154 -13.06 28.07 29.58
CA GLN A 154 -14.20 27.85 28.66
C GLN A 154 -14.56 26.36 28.52
N GLY A 155 -13.67 25.49 28.99
CA GLY A 155 -13.69 24.05 28.88
C GLY A 155 -13.42 23.53 27.46
N GLY A 156 -12.96 22.29 27.36
CA GLY A 156 -12.68 21.59 26.10
C GLY A 156 -13.11 20.14 26.15
N ASP A 157 -13.29 19.52 24.99
CA ASP A 157 -13.62 18.10 24.85
C ASP A 157 -12.47 17.36 24.17
N ILE A 158 -12.09 16.19 24.67
CA ILE A 158 -11.16 15.27 24.03
C ILE A 158 -11.95 14.12 23.43
N LEU A 159 -11.74 13.87 22.14
CA LEU A 159 -12.23 12.68 21.47
C LEU A 159 -11.15 11.60 21.47
N HIS A 160 -11.44 10.49 22.15
CA HIS A 160 -10.62 9.28 22.12
C HIS A 160 -11.15 8.34 21.04
N SER A 161 -10.29 7.99 20.08
CA SER A 161 -10.57 6.95 19.08
C SER A 161 -9.51 5.85 19.19
N ARG A 162 -9.97 4.61 19.32
CA ARG A 162 -9.11 3.45 19.53
C ARG A 162 -9.57 2.36 18.57
N GLN A 163 -8.64 1.79 17.81
CA GLN A 163 -8.91 0.68 16.90
C GLN A 163 -7.84 -0.40 17.07
N SER A 164 -8.26 -1.67 17.12
CA SER A 164 -7.34 -2.81 17.05
C SER A 164 -7.46 -3.45 15.69
N VAL A 165 -6.33 -3.54 14.99
CA VAL A 165 -6.26 -4.13 13.66
C VAL A 165 -5.12 -5.13 13.58
N VAL A 166 -5.37 -6.17 12.81
CA VAL A 166 -4.40 -7.18 12.43
C VAL A 166 -4.22 -7.08 10.93
N LEU A 167 -2.98 -6.87 10.50
CA LEU A 167 -2.60 -6.89 9.10
C LEU A 167 -1.48 -7.91 8.94
N HIS A 168 -1.62 -8.80 7.97
CA HIS A 168 -0.64 -9.85 7.72
C HIS A 168 -0.46 -10.10 6.22
N PRO A 169 0.76 -9.92 5.68
CA PRO A 169 1.08 -10.35 4.32
C PRO A 169 1.05 -11.88 4.21
N GLN A 170 0.25 -12.41 3.28
CA GLN A 170 0.10 -13.84 3.12
C GLN A 170 1.40 -14.50 2.65
N GLY A 171 1.74 -15.65 3.23
CA GLY A 171 2.95 -16.43 2.89
C GLY A 171 4.21 -16.11 3.69
N PHE A 172 4.10 -15.25 4.72
CA PHE A 172 5.24 -14.86 5.57
C PHE A 172 4.98 -15.16 7.03
N ASN A 173 6.03 -15.34 7.82
CA ASN A 173 5.95 -15.26 9.28
C ASN A 173 6.62 -13.96 9.75
N TYR A 174 6.04 -13.34 10.78
CA TYR A 174 6.68 -12.24 11.47
C TYR A 174 7.70 -12.76 12.47
N LYS A 175 8.99 -12.42 12.28
CA LYS A 175 10.12 -12.81 13.13
C LYS A 175 10.47 -11.81 14.22
N GLY A 176 9.99 -10.58 14.11
CA GLY A 176 10.49 -9.45 14.91
C GLY A 176 10.46 -9.73 16.41
N GLY A 177 11.60 -9.53 17.08
CA GLY A 177 11.77 -9.79 18.52
C GLY A 177 11.05 -8.79 19.45
N VAL A 178 10.41 -7.75 18.89
CA VAL A 178 9.63 -6.76 19.62
C VAL A 178 8.30 -6.54 18.88
N SER A 179 7.18 -6.64 19.59
CA SER A 179 5.88 -6.27 19.01
C SER A 179 5.95 -4.82 18.51
N PRO A 180 5.58 -4.57 17.24
CA PRO A 180 5.69 -3.22 16.69
C PRO A 180 4.72 -2.30 17.45
N THR A 181 5.26 -1.29 18.14
CA THR A 181 4.48 -0.25 18.86
C THR A 181 4.18 0.93 17.95
N GLU A 182 3.03 1.60 18.08
CA GLU A 182 2.59 2.70 17.21
C GLU A 182 3.60 3.85 17.00
N ALA A 183 4.50 4.09 17.96
CA ALA A 183 5.53 5.13 17.84
C ALA A 183 6.69 4.76 16.88
N ALA A 184 6.86 3.47 16.56
CA ALA A 184 7.96 2.93 15.76
C ALA A 184 7.52 1.80 14.79
N THR A 185 6.21 1.57 14.63
CA THR A 185 5.60 0.42 13.92
C THR A 185 6.07 0.31 12.48
N THR A 186 6.17 1.43 11.76
CA THR A 186 6.65 1.42 10.37
C THR A 186 8.13 1.09 10.25
N GLY A 187 8.97 1.50 11.22
CA GLY A 187 10.40 1.19 11.22
C GLY A 187 10.66 -0.30 11.40
N ASN A 188 10.00 -0.92 12.38
CA ASN A 188 10.14 -2.35 12.63
C ASN A 188 9.53 -3.17 11.49
N LEU A 189 8.32 -2.88 11.03
CA LEU A 189 7.67 -3.65 9.96
C LEU A 189 8.42 -3.55 8.61
N ALA A 190 9.07 -2.41 8.34
CA ALA A 190 9.87 -2.20 7.13
C ALA A 190 11.31 -2.76 7.21
N HIS A 191 11.72 -3.28 8.36
CA HIS A 191 13.06 -3.84 8.52
C HIS A 191 13.17 -5.21 7.85
N SER A 192 14.30 -5.49 7.18
CA SER A 192 14.53 -6.75 6.45
C SER A 192 14.48 -8.00 7.36
N GLY A 193 14.96 -7.88 8.60
CA GLY A 193 14.93 -8.97 9.59
C GLY A 193 13.55 -9.27 10.18
N SER A 194 12.51 -8.52 9.82
CA SER A 194 11.18 -8.65 10.45
C SER A 194 10.32 -9.76 9.86
N TRP A 195 10.62 -10.19 8.64
CA TRP A 195 9.80 -11.16 7.91
C TRP A 195 10.65 -12.32 7.42
N GLU A 196 10.09 -13.52 7.50
CA GLU A 196 10.61 -14.68 6.81
C GLU A 196 9.56 -15.26 5.88
N LEU A 197 10.03 -15.80 4.75
CA LEU A 197 9.18 -16.54 3.85
C LEU A 197 8.77 -17.87 4.50
N ALA A 198 7.47 -18.12 4.60
CA ALA A 198 6.92 -19.32 5.25
C ALA A 198 6.45 -20.38 4.24
N VAL A 199 6.24 -19.98 2.98
CA VAL A 199 5.76 -20.83 1.88
C VAL A 199 6.71 -20.71 0.70
N ASP A 200 6.65 -21.65 -0.24
CA ASP A 200 7.41 -21.50 -1.49
C ASP A 200 7.01 -20.21 -2.23
N LYS A 201 7.97 -19.57 -2.89
CA LYS A 201 7.80 -18.29 -3.60
C LYS A 201 6.62 -18.32 -4.56
N GLN A 202 6.35 -19.47 -5.19
CA GLN A 202 5.23 -19.67 -6.11
C GLN A 202 3.85 -19.34 -5.49
N TYR A 203 3.67 -19.56 -4.18
CA TYR A 203 2.41 -19.31 -3.49
C TYR A 203 2.24 -17.86 -3.01
N VAL A 204 3.32 -17.06 -3.06
CA VAL A 204 3.27 -15.67 -2.59
C VAL A 204 2.39 -14.84 -3.54
N PRO A 205 1.37 -14.13 -3.03
CA PRO A 205 0.35 -13.46 -3.84
C PRO A 205 0.75 -12.07 -4.38
N PHE A 206 2.03 -11.70 -4.30
CA PHE A 206 2.54 -10.43 -4.80
C PHE A 206 4.00 -10.55 -5.25
N ARG A 207 4.41 -9.66 -6.15
CA ARG A 207 5.77 -9.56 -6.70
C ARG A 207 6.17 -8.09 -6.83
N PHE A 208 7.45 -7.83 -6.66
CA PHE A 208 8.04 -6.52 -6.87
C PHE A 208 8.80 -6.53 -8.19
N PHE A 209 8.82 -5.41 -8.87
CA PHE A 209 9.65 -5.26 -10.05
C PHE A 209 10.13 -3.83 -10.16
N ALA A 210 11.42 -3.69 -10.46
CA ALA A 210 12.02 -2.40 -10.65
C ALA A 210 12.01 -2.02 -12.13
N HIS A 211 11.80 -0.73 -12.41
CA HIS A 211 11.63 -0.22 -13.76
C HIS A 211 12.12 1.23 -13.85
N ASP A 212 12.44 1.67 -15.07
CA ASP A 212 12.81 3.06 -15.30
C ASP A 212 11.58 3.97 -15.40
N VAL A 213 11.53 5.01 -14.58
CA VAL A 213 10.53 6.08 -14.66
C VAL A 213 11.05 7.30 -15.39
N THR A 214 12.32 7.40 -15.73
CA THR A 214 12.85 8.52 -16.52
C THR A 214 12.70 8.27 -18.01
N GLY A 215 13.02 7.08 -18.50
CA GLY A 215 12.92 6.72 -19.92
C GLY A 215 13.85 7.60 -20.77
N GLY A 216 14.89 6.99 -21.33
CA GLY A 216 15.53 7.54 -22.53
C GLY A 216 14.54 7.65 -23.69
#